data_AF-A0A3N5EHI1-F1
#
_entry.id   AF-A0A3N5EHI1-F1
#
_cell.length_a   1.000
_cell.length_b   1.000
_cell.length_c   1.000
_cell.angle_alpha   90.00
_cell.angle_beta   90.00
_cell.angle_gamma   90.00
#
_symmetry.space_group_name_H-M   'P 1'
#
loop_
_entity.id
_entity.type
_entity.pdbx_description
1 polymer ?
#
loop_
_entity_poly.entity_id
_entity_poly.type
_entity_poly.pdbx_seq_one_letter_code
_entity_poly.pdbx_strand_id
1 'polypeptide(L)'
;MQDLIAHILDRFLIHFVSACALVLCAFFFVSWLARRYRIEWIPGSLEARLFLSAMIVFAASTLREAYDVANGGPLIKSFTDYASWFLGCAASAWGLYRYHYLADD
;
A
#
# COMPACT_ATOMS: atom_id res chain seq x y z
N MET A 1 -8.62 -3.13 28.69
CA MET A 1 -8.41 -4.18 27.67
C MET A 1 -9.23 -3.92 26.41
N GLN A 2 -10.54 -3.63 26.53
CA GLN A 2 -11.36 -3.19 25.39
C GLN A 2 -10.79 -1.94 24.70
N ASP A 3 -10.39 -0.91 25.44
CA ASP A 3 -9.84 0.33 24.85
C ASP A 3 -8.55 0.12 24.06
N LEU A 4 -7.70 -0.83 24.49
CA LEU A 4 -6.46 -1.17 23.81
C LEU A 4 -6.73 -1.89 22.49
N ILE A 5 -7.66 -2.85 22.49
CA ILE A 5 -8.04 -3.60 21.29
C ILE A 5 -8.71 -2.67 20.27
N ALA A 6 -9.63 -1.81 20.73
CA ALA A 6 -10.28 -0.81 19.88
C ALA A 6 -9.24 0.11 19.22
N HIS A 7 -8.28 0.62 20.00
CA HIS A 7 -7.22 1.47 19.47
C HIS A 7 -6.34 0.78 18.42
N ILE A 8 -6.00 -0.49 18.62
CA ILE A 8 -5.23 -1.27 17.65
C ILE A 8 -6.03 -1.46 16.35
N LEU A 9 -7.32 -1.78 16.45
CA LEU A 9 -8.20 -1.95 15.30
C LEU A 9 -8.41 -0.66 14.53
N ASP A 10 -8.59 0.48 15.21
CA ASP A 10 -8.72 1.79 14.58
C ASP A 10 -7.48 2.12 13.75
N ARG A 11 -6.30 1.92 14.33
CA ARG A 11 -5.03 2.17 13.62
C ARG A 11 -4.84 1.22 12.44
N PHE A 12 -5.18 -0.05 12.61
CA PHE A 12 -5.17 -1.01 11.52
C PHE A 12 -6.06 -0.55 10.37
N LEU A 13 -7.30 -0.14 10.67
CA LEU A 13 -8.27 0.28 9.65
C LEU A 13 -7.79 1.54 8.93
N ILE A 14 -7.26 2.52 9.66
CA ILE A 14 -6.73 3.76 9.09
C ILE A 14 -5.59 3.45 8.12
N HIS A 15 -4.60 2.66 8.53
CA HIS A 15 -3.48 2.29 7.65
C HIS A 15 -3.92 1.46 6.47
N PHE A 16 -4.82 0.48 6.67
CA PHE A 16 -5.35 -0.36 5.60
C PHE A 16 -6.05 0.49 4.53
N VAL A 17 -6.99 1.35 4.92
CA VAL A 17 -7.73 2.21 3.99
C VAL A 17 -6.81 3.25 3.35
N SER A 18 -5.89 3.82 4.11
CA SER A 18 -4.89 4.77 3.60
C SER A 18 -3.98 4.13 2.56
N ALA A 19 -3.54 2.89 2.80
CA ALA A 19 -2.76 2.12 1.84
C ALA A 19 -3.52 1.96 0.52
N CYS A 20 -4.81 1.62 0.59
CA CYS A 20 -5.63 1.47 -0.61
C CYS A 20 -5.74 2.76 -1.42
N ALA A 21 -6.03 3.87 -0.75
CA ALA A 21 -6.11 5.18 -1.40
C ALA A 21 -4.75 5.59 -2.01
N LEU A 22 -3.65 5.37 -1.28
CA LEU A 22 -2.30 5.68 -1.75
C LEU A 22 -1.89 4.82 -2.94
N VAL A 23 -2.22 3.52 -2.96
CA VAL A 23 -1.92 2.64 -4.11
C VAL A 23 -2.66 3.11 -5.35
N LEU A 24 -3.92 3.52 -5.22
CA LEU A 24 -4.68 4.08 -6.34
C LEU A 24 -4.05 5.38 -6.86
N CYS A 25 -3.69 6.30 -5.96
CA CYS A 25 -3.00 7.53 -6.33
C CYS A 25 -1.64 7.25 -7.01
N ALA A 26 -0.84 6.35 -6.45
CA ALA A 26 0.44 5.94 -7.00
C ALA A 26 0.27 5.31 -8.39
N PHE A 27 -0.74 4.48 -8.59
CA PHE A 27 -1.05 3.87 -9.88
C PHE A 27 -1.38 4.90 -10.95
N PHE A 28 -2.23 5.89 -10.64
CA PHE A 28 -2.52 6.96 -11.58
C PHE A 28 -1.29 7.81 -11.88
N PHE A 29 -0.47 8.11 -10.87
CA PHE A 29 0.76 8.87 -11.05
C PHE A 29 1.79 8.12 -11.91
N VAL A 30 2.07 6.85 -11.62
CA VAL A 30 2.97 5.99 -12.40
C VAL A 30 2.46 5.83 -13.83
N SER A 31 1.16 5.62 -14.02
CA SER A 31 0.55 5.49 -15.35
C SER A 31 0.57 6.81 -16.14
N TRP A 32 0.45 7.94 -15.46
CA TRP A 32 0.64 9.26 -16.07
C TRP A 32 2.10 9.47 -16.49
N LEU A 33 3.06 9.17 -15.61
CA LEU A 33 4.50 9.24 -15.93
C LEU A 33 4.88 8.38 -17.13
N ALA A 34 4.42 7.12 -17.15
CA ALA A 34 4.67 6.20 -18.25
C ALA A 34 4.20 6.76 -19.60
N ARG A 35 2.99 7.34 -19.63
CA ARG A 35 2.40 7.92 -20.85
C ARG A 35 3.08 9.22 -21.26
N ARG A 36 3.43 10.08 -20.29
CA ARG A 36 3.91 11.44 -20.56
C ARG A 36 5.39 11.50 -20.93
N TYR A 37 6.21 10.67 -20.29
CA TYR A 37 7.67 10.79 -20.33
C TYR A 37 8.37 9.55 -20.91
N ARG A 38 7.65 8.48 -21.28
CA ARG A 38 8.21 7.24 -21.85
C ARG A 38 9.43 6.72 -21.07
N ILE A 39 9.30 6.70 -19.76
CA ILE A 39 10.37 6.30 -18.84
C ILE A 39 10.61 4.78 -18.97
N GLU A 40 11.82 4.38 -19.36
CA GLU A 40 12.15 2.97 -19.69
C GLU A 40 11.96 2.00 -18.51
N TRP A 41 12.25 2.43 -17.28
CA TRP A 41 12.10 1.57 -16.11
C TRP A 41 10.64 1.41 -15.64
N ILE A 42 9.71 2.25 -16.11
CA ILE A 42 8.30 2.10 -15.77
C ILE A 42 7.68 1.05 -16.70
N PRO A 43 7.12 -0.05 -16.15
CA PRO A 43 6.59 -1.12 -16.97
C PRO A 43 5.51 -0.65 -17.96
N GLY A 44 5.46 -1.29 -19.13
CA GLY A 44 4.44 -1.02 -20.14
C GLY A 44 3.06 -1.57 -19.77
N SER A 45 3.01 -2.75 -19.14
CA SER A 45 1.76 -3.42 -18.78
C SER A 45 1.08 -2.80 -17.56
N LEU A 46 -0.25 -2.82 -17.56
CA LEU A 46 -1.06 -2.29 -16.46
C LEU A 46 -0.78 -3.03 -15.16
N GLU A 47 -0.70 -4.36 -15.22
CA GLU A 47 -0.41 -5.23 -14.07
C GLU A 47 0.91 -4.88 -13.38
N ALA A 48 1.98 -4.70 -14.16
CA ALA A 48 3.29 -4.40 -13.62
C ALA A 48 3.34 -2.96 -13.06
N ARG A 49 2.58 -2.01 -13.61
CA ARG A 49 2.42 -0.67 -13.02
C ARG A 49 1.66 -0.71 -11.71
N LEU A 50 0.63 -1.54 -11.61
CA LEU A 50 -0.14 -1.74 -10.39
C LEU A 50 0.73 -2.36 -9.30
N PHE A 51 1.48 -3.42 -9.63
CA PHE A 51 2.45 -4.04 -8.73
C PHE A 51 3.51 -3.03 -8.27
N LEU A 52 4.12 -2.29 -9.19
CA LEU A 52 5.09 -1.25 -8.87
C LEU A 52 4.50 -0.19 -7.92
N SER A 53 3.27 0.23 -8.15
CA SER A 53 2.59 1.23 -7.31
C SER A 53 2.36 0.71 -5.88
N ALA A 54 1.92 -0.54 -5.74
CA ALA A 54 1.79 -1.20 -4.44
C ALA A 54 3.13 -1.31 -3.71
N MET A 55 4.21 -1.64 -4.43
CA MET A 55 5.56 -1.70 -3.87
C MET A 55 6.09 -0.34 -3.43
N ILE A 56 5.85 0.73 -4.21
CA ILE A 56 6.24 2.10 -3.84
C ILE A 56 5.56 2.50 -2.53
N VAL A 57 4.24 2.31 -2.43
CA VAL A 57 3.48 2.68 -1.23
C VAL A 57 3.92 1.86 -0.03
N PHE A 58 4.06 0.54 -0.20
CA PHE A 58 4.51 -0.34 0.86
C PHE A 58 5.91 0.02 1.37
N ALA A 59 6.86 0.27 0.46
CA ALA A 59 8.21 0.66 0.83
C ALA A 59 8.21 2.01 1.57
N ALA A 60 7.44 2.99 1.11
CA ALA A 60 7.38 4.31 1.75
C ALA A 60 6.70 4.27 3.12
N SER A 61 5.56 3.58 3.25
CA SER A 61 4.77 3.60 4.48
C SER A 61 5.40 2.79 5.61
N THR A 62 6.08 1.68 5.29
CA THR A 62 6.65 0.80 6.32
C THR A 62 8.00 1.27 6.88
N LEU A 63 8.68 2.21 6.21
CA LEU A 63 9.91 2.82 6.74
C LEU A 63 9.67 3.50 8.10
N ARG A 64 8.48 4.08 8.30
CA ARG A 64 8.12 4.69 9.58
C ARG A 64 8.14 3.66 10.71
N GLU A 65 7.65 2.46 10.45
CA GLU A 65 7.49 1.45 11.50
C GLU A 65 8.83 0.80 11.85
N ALA A 66 9.70 0.63 10.86
CA ALA A 66 11.09 0.24 11.08
C ALA A 66 11.84 1.30 11.91
N TYR A 67 11.63 2.58 11.63
CA TYR A 67 12.20 3.68 12.41
C TYR A 67 11.68 3.71 13.85
N ASP A 68 10.37 3.55 14.05
CA ASP A 68 9.77 3.50 15.40
C ASP A 68 10.39 2.38 16.25
N VAL A 69 10.59 1.18 15.69
CA VAL A 69 11.25 0.06 16.38
C VAL A 69 12.71 0.39 16.70
N ALA A 70 13.46 0.96 15.74
CA ALA A 70 14.86 1.32 15.94
C ALA A 70 15.06 2.35 17.08
N ASN A 71 14.04 3.17 17.38
CA ASN A 71 14.07 4.15 18.47
C ASN A 71 13.42 3.64 19.77
N GLY A 72 13.26 2.32 19.92
CA GLY A 72 12.73 1.71 21.15
C GLY A 72 11.21 1.71 21.26
N GLY A 73 10.50 1.93 20.15
CA GLY A 73 9.04 1.86 20.10
C GLY A 73 8.49 0.45 20.35
N PRO A 74 7.21 0.32 20.73
CA PRO A 74 6.62 -0.99 21.04
C PRO A 74 6.52 -1.90 19.80
N LEU A 75 7.10 -3.10 19.87
CA LEU A 75 7.13 -4.06 18.76
C LEU A 75 5.73 -4.46 18.26
N ILE A 76 4.80 -4.73 19.18
CA ILE A 76 3.44 -5.18 18.83
C ILE A 76 2.71 -4.09 18.03
N LYS A 77 2.89 -2.82 18.42
CA LYS A 77 2.32 -1.65 17.74
C LYS A 77 2.88 -1.57 16.32
N SER A 78 4.21 -1.48 16.19
CA SER A 78 4.87 -1.34 14.90
C SER A 78 4.61 -2.53 13.97
N PHE A 79 4.52 -3.75 14.50
CA PHE A 79 4.15 -4.93 13.72
C PHE A 79 2.72 -4.86 13.20
N THR A 80 1.77 -4.43 14.03
CA THR A 80 0.36 -4.31 13.61
C THR A 80 0.21 -3.24 12.53
N ASP A 81 0.91 -2.12 12.68
CA ASP A 81 0.95 -1.05 11.69
C ASP A 81 1.55 -1.54 10.37
N TYR A 82 2.71 -2.19 10.44
CA TYR A 82 3.35 -2.81 9.28
C TYR A 82 2.42 -3.79 8.56
N ALA A 83 1.76 -4.69 9.29
CA ALA A 83 0.84 -5.66 8.73
C ALA A 83 -0.37 -4.98 8.06
N SER A 84 -0.91 -3.92 8.67
CA SER A 84 -2.02 -3.17 8.10
C SER A 84 -1.66 -2.48 6.77
N TRP A 85 -0.46 -1.90 6.68
CA TRP A 85 0.08 -1.34 5.43
C TRP A 85 0.27 -2.42 4.36
N PHE A 86 0.92 -3.54 4.73
CA PHE A 86 1.16 -4.66 3.82
C PHE A 86 -0.15 -5.20 3.24
N LEU A 87 -1.11 -5.50 4.12
CA LEU A 87 -2.40 -6.07 3.72
C LEU A 87 -3.21 -5.10 2.87
N GLY A 88 -3.20 -3.80 3.18
CA GLY A 88 -3.88 -2.79 2.37
C GLY A 88 -3.28 -2.66 0.96
N CYS A 89 -1.95 -2.67 0.85
CA CYS A 89 -1.27 -2.68 -0.45
C CYS A 89 -1.59 -3.96 -1.26
N ALA A 90 -1.51 -5.13 -0.62
CA ALA A 90 -1.80 -6.42 -1.26
C ALA A 90 -3.26 -6.53 -1.71
N ALA A 91 -4.20 -6.16 -0.83
CA ALA A 91 -5.64 -6.17 -1.13
C ALA A 91 -5.98 -5.21 -2.29
N SER A 92 -5.32 -4.05 -2.35
CA SER A 92 -5.54 -3.08 -3.43
C SER A 92 -4.99 -3.55 -4.76
N ALA A 93 -3.77 -4.07 -4.77
CA ALA A 93 -3.18 -4.64 -5.97
C ALA A 93 -4.03 -5.81 -6.48
N TRP A 94 -4.46 -6.71 -5.60
CA TRP A 94 -5.33 -7.82 -5.97
C TRP A 94 -6.71 -7.36 -6.44
N GLY A 95 -7.35 -6.44 -5.72
CA GLY A 95 -8.68 -5.93 -6.03
C GLY A 95 -8.72 -5.18 -7.37
N LEU A 96 -7.75 -4.30 -7.63
CA LEU A 96 -7.64 -3.57 -8.90
C LEU A 96 -7.30 -4.51 -10.07
N TYR A 97 -6.43 -5.51 -9.84
CA TYR A 97 -6.14 -6.54 -10.83
C TYR A 97 -7.41 -7.31 -11.20
N ARG A 98 -8.16 -7.80 -10.20
CA ARG A 98 -9.42 -8.53 -10.45
C ARG A 98 -10.49 -7.66 -11.09
N TYR A 99 -10.62 -6.40 -10.69
CA TYR A 99 -11.57 -5.47 -11.28
C TYR A 99 -11.29 -5.23 -12.76
N HIS A 100 -10.01 -5.06 -13.14
CA HIS A 100 -9.64 -4.89 -14.54
C HIS A 100 -10.02 -6.12 -15.37
N TYR A 101 -9.69 -7.32 -14.90
CA TYR A 101 -10.05 -8.56 -15.58
C TYR A 101 -11.57 -8.77 -15.72
N LEU A 102 -12.35 -8.39 -14.70
CA LEU A 102 -13.81 -8.51 -14.75
C LEU A 102 -14.50 -7.44 -15.62
N ALA A 103 -13.80 -6.36 -15.96
CA ALA A 103 -14.34 -5.29 -16.80
C ALA A 103 -14.12 -5.54 -18.31
N ASP A 104 -13.25 -6.49 -18.66
CA ASP A 104 -12.92 -6.86 -20.04
C ASP A 104 -13.68 -8.13 -20.52
N ASP A 105 -14.52 -8.74 -19.66
CA ASP A 105 -15.46 -9.84 -19.96
C ASP A 105 -16.90 -9.33 -20.18
#